data_AF-T0CAQ5-F1
#
_entry.id   AF-T0CAQ5-F1
#
_cell.length_a   1.000
_cell.length_b   1.000
_cell.length_c   1.000
_cell.angle_alpha   90.00
_cell.angle_beta   90.00
_cell.angle_gamma   90.00
#
_symmetry.space_group_name_H-M   'P 1'
#
loop_
_entity.id
_entity.type
_entity.pdbx_description
1 polymer ?
#
loop_
_entity_poly.entity_id
_entity_poly.type
_entity_poly.pdbx_seq_one_letter_code
_entity_poly.pdbx_strand_id
1 'polypeptide(L)'
;MLFLSPTRGMLSLEDVAYDILRERSTHADADYKLVVGTDSQLHGNGSVATFVTAIILHRAGRGARYFVHKSIHEHLYSLRQRMFTEAALSLQTSGQLMEQLQSRSQQEAFPISHFPARYSSEWHVEVHLDMGERGETKQWIREIVAWIEANGYEVRIKPDSYGASTVADRYTKH
;
A
#
# COMPACT_ATOMS: atom_id res chain seq x y z
N MET A 1 -11.06 8.27 -1.23
CA MET A 1 -10.32 7.71 -2.39
C MET A 1 -11.09 6.53 -2.94
N LEU A 2 -11.06 6.33 -4.27
CA LEU A 2 -11.59 5.14 -4.93
C LEU A 2 -10.45 4.26 -5.44
N PHE A 3 -10.59 2.95 -5.26
CA PHE A 3 -9.65 1.94 -5.69
C PHE A 3 -10.29 0.99 -6.70
N LEU A 4 -9.56 0.67 -7.77
CA LEU A 4 -9.94 -0.37 -8.71
C LEU A 4 -9.42 -1.72 -8.21
N SER A 5 -10.32 -2.68 -8.08
CA SER A 5 -10.03 -4.11 -7.92
C SER A 5 -10.34 -4.85 -9.23
N PRO A 6 -9.44 -5.69 -9.77
CA PRO A 6 -9.73 -6.50 -10.96
C PRO A 6 -10.95 -7.40 -10.79
N THR A 7 -11.21 -7.85 -9.57
CA THR A 7 -12.26 -8.83 -9.26
C THR A 7 -13.56 -8.20 -8.75
N ARG A 8 -13.53 -6.94 -8.31
CA ARG A 8 -14.65 -6.29 -7.61
C ARG A 8 -15.04 -4.93 -8.20
N GLY A 9 -14.28 -4.42 -9.17
CA GLY A 9 -14.53 -3.10 -9.75
C GLY A 9 -14.07 -1.96 -8.83
N MET A 10 -14.76 -0.83 -8.90
CA MET A 10 -14.44 0.37 -8.11
C MET A 10 -14.95 0.23 -6.68
N LEU A 11 -14.07 0.47 -5.72
CA LEU A 11 -14.31 0.33 -4.29
C LEU A 11 -13.89 1.60 -3.56
N SER A 12 -14.62 1.99 -2.52
CA SER A 12 -14.11 2.97 -1.56
C SER A 12 -13.03 2.32 -0.68
N LEU A 13 -12.24 3.12 0.05
CA LEU A 13 -11.28 2.57 1.01
C LEU A 13 -11.98 1.73 2.11
N GLU A 14 -13.19 2.13 2.46
CA GLU A 14 -14.07 1.41 3.37
C GLU A 14 -14.42 0.00 2.84
N ASP A 15 -14.79 -0.09 1.57
CA ASP A 15 -15.10 -1.36 0.90
C ASP A 15 -13.86 -2.24 0.74
N VAL A 16 -12.69 -1.63 0.52
CA VAL A 16 -11.39 -2.34 0.50
C VAL A 16 -11.13 -2.99 1.85
N ALA A 17 -11.27 -2.25 2.96
CA ALA A 17 -11.10 -2.79 4.30
C ALA A 17 -12.08 -3.93 4.60
N TYR A 18 -13.33 -3.79 4.17
CA TYR A 18 -14.35 -4.84 4.27
C TYR A 18 -13.95 -6.10 3.47
N ASP A 19 -13.47 -5.95 2.23
CA ASP A 19 -13.04 -7.07 1.39
C ASP A 19 -11.84 -7.82 2.00
N ILE A 20 -10.90 -7.08 2.58
CA ILE A 20 -9.74 -7.62 3.31
C ILE A 20 -10.17 -8.42 4.55
N LEU A 21 -11.05 -7.85 5.39
CA LEU A 21 -11.56 -8.52 6.59
C LEU A 21 -12.32 -9.80 6.22
N ARG A 22 -13.14 -9.77 5.17
CA ARG A 22 -13.87 -10.94 4.69
C ARG A 22 -12.94 -12.03 4.17
N GLU A 23 -11.90 -11.66 3.44
CA GLU A 23 -10.90 -12.65 2.96
C GLU A 23 -10.20 -13.34 4.13
N ARG A 24 -9.80 -12.57 5.14
CA ARG A 24 -9.15 -13.09 6.35
C ARG A 24 -10.09 -13.94 7.20
N SER A 25 -11.37 -13.57 7.34
CA SER A 25 -12.35 -14.36 8.10
C SER A 25 -12.67 -15.70 7.41
N THR A 26 -12.74 -15.71 6.07
CA THR A 26 -12.99 -16.92 5.28
C THR A 26 -11.84 -17.93 5.37
N HIS A 27 -10.61 -17.44 5.61
CA HIS A 27 -9.42 -18.28 5.69
C HIS A 27 -8.56 -17.90 6.90
N ALA A 28 -9.15 -17.99 8.10
CA ALA A 28 -8.53 -17.54 9.34
C ALA A 28 -7.17 -18.20 9.65
N ASP A 29 -6.91 -19.40 9.13
CA ASP A 29 -5.65 -20.13 9.37
C ASP A 29 -4.50 -19.72 8.44
N ALA A 30 -4.73 -18.84 7.46
CA ALA A 30 -3.71 -18.44 6.51
C ALA A 30 -2.87 -17.26 7.00
N ASP A 31 -1.61 -17.25 6.60
CA ASP A 31 -0.71 -16.10 6.82
C ASP A 31 -0.96 -15.04 5.76
N TYR A 32 -1.19 -13.82 6.24
CA TYR A 32 -1.45 -12.66 5.42
C TYR A 32 -0.40 -11.58 5.63
N LYS A 33 -0.01 -10.95 4.53
CA LYS A 33 0.83 -9.76 4.52
C LYS A 33 0.10 -8.64 3.81
N LEU A 34 -0.02 -7.50 4.47
CA LEU A 34 -0.65 -6.31 3.93
C LEU A 34 0.46 -5.35 3.48
N VAL A 35 0.44 -4.99 2.20
CA VAL A 35 1.46 -4.15 1.59
C VAL A 35 0.79 -2.92 0.99
N VAL A 36 1.37 -1.75 1.22
CA VAL A 36 0.94 -0.50 0.58
C VAL A 36 2.14 0.15 -0.09
N GLY A 37 2.00 0.62 -1.32
CA GLY A 37 3.07 1.33 -2.00
C GLY A 37 2.54 2.24 -3.08
N THR A 38 3.24 3.34 -3.32
CA THR A 38 2.93 4.28 -4.38
C THR A 38 4.10 4.37 -5.34
N ASP A 39 3.83 4.27 -6.63
CA ASP A 39 4.78 4.54 -7.72
C ASP A 39 4.31 5.76 -8.53
N SER A 40 5.22 6.44 -9.20
CA SER A 40 4.91 7.63 -10.01
C SER A 40 5.51 7.57 -11.41
N GLN A 41 4.71 7.95 -12.40
CA GLN A 41 5.14 8.11 -13.78
C GLN A 41 5.02 9.57 -14.24
N LEU A 42 6.11 10.12 -14.77
CA LEU A 42 6.14 11.45 -15.36
C LEU A 42 5.47 11.46 -16.75
N HIS A 43 4.79 12.56 -17.06
CA HIS A 43 4.11 12.83 -18.32
C HIS A 43 4.52 14.20 -18.88
N GLY A 44 4.33 14.39 -20.19
CA GLY A 44 4.65 15.64 -20.87
C GLY A 44 6.14 15.99 -20.79
N ASN A 45 6.44 17.26 -20.52
CA ASN A 45 7.81 17.76 -20.32
C ASN A 45 8.38 17.46 -18.91
N GLY A 46 7.76 16.55 -18.15
CA GLY A 46 8.16 16.20 -16.79
C GLY A 46 7.56 17.08 -15.69
N SER A 47 6.55 17.90 -16.01
CA SER A 47 5.83 18.74 -15.02
C SER A 47 4.58 18.09 -14.42
N VAL A 48 4.10 17.01 -15.02
CA VAL A 48 2.90 16.27 -14.56
C VAL A 48 3.30 14.85 -14.22
N ALA A 49 2.81 14.31 -13.10
CA ALA A 49 3.02 12.92 -12.73
C ALA A 49 1.70 12.23 -12.37
N THR A 50 1.55 10.99 -12.80
CA THR A 50 0.50 10.10 -12.31
C THR A 50 1.08 9.23 -11.21
N PHE A 51 0.48 9.29 -10.02
CA PHE A 51 0.79 8.42 -8.91
C PHE A 51 -0.21 7.27 -8.86
N VAL A 52 0.30 6.07 -8.58
CA VAL A 52 -0.50 4.86 -8.44
C VAL A 52 -0.21 4.25 -7.10
N THR A 53 -1.18 4.33 -6.19
CA THR A 53 -1.13 3.68 -4.88
C THR A 53 -1.77 2.30 -4.96
N ALA A 54 -1.01 1.26 -4.63
CA ALA A 54 -1.48 -0.11 -4.54
C ALA A 54 -1.62 -0.53 -3.07
N ILE A 55 -2.75 -1.14 -2.72
CA ILE A 55 -2.94 -1.93 -1.50
C ILE A 55 -2.95 -3.39 -1.93
N ILE A 56 -2.14 -4.23 -1.30
CA ILE A 56 -2.02 -5.66 -1.63
C ILE A 56 -2.21 -6.48 -0.36
N LEU A 57 -3.19 -7.37 -0.40
CA LEU A 57 -3.34 -8.45 0.58
C LEU A 57 -2.75 -9.72 -0.03
N HIS A 58 -1.54 -10.08 0.39
CA HIS A 58 -0.88 -11.30 -0.05
C HIS A 58 -1.17 -12.43 0.95
N ARG A 59 -1.68 -13.55 0.44
CA ARG A 59 -1.90 -14.79 1.20
C ARG A 59 -0.80 -15.77 0.87
N ALA A 60 -0.01 -16.18 1.86
CA ALA A 60 1.13 -17.07 1.65
C ALA A 60 0.72 -18.36 0.92
N GLY A 61 1.40 -18.66 -0.19
CA GLY A 61 1.17 -19.86 -1.00
C GLY A 61 -0.11 -19.90 -1.83
N ARG A 62 -0.92 -18.83 -1.85
CA ARG A 62 -2.25 -18.80 -2.51
C ARG A 62 -2.47 -17.60 -3.45
N GLY A 63 -1.53 -16.64 -3.48
CA GLY A 63 -1.59 -15.46 -4.34
C GLY A 63 -1.99 -14.19 -3.58
N ALA A 64 -2.36 -13.14 -4.31
CA ALA A 64 -2.66 -11.83 -3.72
C ALA A 64 -3.93 -11.20 -4.30
N ARG A 65 -4.62 -10.42 -3.46
CA ARG A 65 -5.61 -9.43 -3.90
C ARG A 65 -4.95 -8.07 -3.92
N TYR A 66 -5.31 -7.24 -4.89
CA TYR A 66 -4.80 -5.88 -4.95
C TYR A 66 -5.86 -4.87 -5.37
N PHE A 67 -5.63 -3.65 -4.93
CA PHE A 67 -6.52 -2.51 -5.08
C PHE A 67 -5.66 -1.31 -5.49
N VAL A 68 -6.00 -0.63 -6.59
CA VAL A 68 -5.18 0.46 -7.12
C VAL A 68 -5.94 1.77 -7.19
N HIS A 69 -5.33 2.83 -6.67
CA HIS A 69 -5.82 4.20 -6.77
C HIS A 69 -4.86 5.01 -7.65
N LYS A 70 -5.41 5.75 -8.62
CA LYS A 70 -4.64 6.68 -9.45
C LYS A 70 -4.93 8.12 -9.04
N SER A 71 -3.90 8.95 -8.90
CA SER A 71 -4.01 10.41 -8.76
C SER A 71 -3.04 11.11 -9.71
N ILE A 72 -3.41 12.30 -10.20
CA ILE A 72 -2.55 13.12 -11.08
C ILE A 72 -2.15 14.37 -10.30
N HIS A 73 -0.85 14.68 -10.31
CA HIS A 73 -0.30 15.86 -9.66
C HIS A 73 0.50 16.66 -10.70
N GLU A 74 0.29 17.96 -10.72
CA GLU A 74 1.00 18.91 -11.58
C GLU A 74 2.11 19.62 -10.81
N HIS A 75 2.98 20.33 -11.53
CA HIS A 75 4.06 21.15 -10.97
C HIS A 75 5.07 20.34 -10.12
N LEU A 76 5.35 19.11 -10.55
CA LEU A 76 6.35 18.24 -9.93
C LEU A 76 7.69 18.36 -10.66
N TYR A 77 8.61 19.13 -10.09
CA TYR A 77 9.83 19.54 -10.81
C TYR A 77 11.07 18.71 -10.47
N SER A 78 11.06 17.96 -9.36
CA SER A 78 12.25 17.24 -8.89
C SER A 78 11.97 15.78 -8.53
N LEU A 79 12.99 14.94 -8.73
CA LEU A 79 12.99 13.55 -8.28
C LEU A 79 12.76 13.46 -6.77
N ARG A 80 13.36 14.36 -5.99
CA ARG A 80 13.13 14.44 -4.53
C ARG A 80 11.65 14.61 -4.22
N GLN A 81 11.00 15.63 -4.78
CA GLN A 81 9.59 15.91 -4.50
C GLN A 81 8.70 14.72 -4.83
N ARG A 82 8.97 14.02 -5.94
CA ARG A 82 8.26 12.79 -6.31
C ARG A 82 8.43 11.68 -5.28
N MET A 83 9.66 11.36 -4.89
CA MET A 83 9.96 10.32 -3.91
C MET A 83 9.28 10.58 -2.55
N PHE A 84 9.31 11.83 -2.08
CA PHE A 84 8.60 12.21 -0.85
C PHE A 84 7.08 12.11 -1.01
N THR A 85 6.55 12.42 -2.21
CA THR A 85 5.11 12.31 -2.50
C THR A 85 4.68 10.84 -2.55
N GLU A 86 5.47 9.94 -3.13
CA GLU A 86 5.24 8.49 -3.11
C GLU A 86 5.18 7.97 -1.67
N ALA A 87 6.15 8.34 -0.83
CA ALA A 87 6.17 7.97 0.57
C ALA A 87 4.97 8.54 1.34
N ALA A 88 4.63 9.81 1.10
CA ALA A 88 3.50 10.47 1.74
C ALA A 88 2.17 9.78 1.43
N LEU A 89 1.92 9.48 0.14
CA LEU A 89 0.70 8.82 -0.30
C LEU A 89 0.61 7.38 0.24
N SER A 90 1.74 6.68 0.32
CA SER A 90 1.81 5.34 0.91
C SER A 90 1.50 5.36 2.41
N LEU A 91 2.09 6.29 3.16
CA LEU A 91 1.85 6.46 4.59
C LEU A 91 0.41 6.87 4.88
N GLN A 92 -0.11 7.86 4.17
CA GLN A 92 -1.49 8.32 4.31
C GLN A 92 -2.47 7.16 4.08
N THR A 93 -2.27 6.40 3.00
CA THR A 93 -3.14 5.27 2.67
C THR A 93 -3.03 4.16 3.72
N SER A 94 -1.83 3.89 4.24
CA SER A 94 -1.61 2.89 5.28
C SER A 94 -2.33 3.26 6.58
N GLY A 95 -2.21 4.52 7.02
CA GLY A 95 -2.89 5.02 8.22
C GLY A 95 -4.41 4.96 8.10
N GLN A 96 -4.95 5.46 7.00
CA GLN A 96 -6.40 5.43 6.76
C GLN A 96 -6.92 3.99 6.66
N LEU A 97 -6.18 3.09 6.00
CA LEU A 97 -6.55 1.68 5.91
C LEU A 97 -6.56 1.01 7.29
N MET A 98 -5.54 1.27 8.12
CA MET A 98 -5.45 0.74 9.47
C MET A 98 -6.64 1.18 10.33
N GLU A 99 -6.96 2.47 10.28
CA GLU A 99 -8.12 3.03 11.00
C GLU A 99 -9.43 2.35 10.58
N GLN A 100 -9.63 2.11 9.28
CA GLN A 100 -10.81 1.40 8.78
C GLN A 100 -10.85 -0.07 9.23
N LEU A 101 -9.71 -0.77 9.19
CA LEU A 101 -9.62 -2.16 9.63
C LEU A 101 -9.91 -2.30 11.13
N GLN A 102 -9.33 -1.41 11.95
CA GLN A 102 -9.56 -1.40 13.40
C GLN A 102 -11.02 -1.08 13.73
N SER A 103 -11.58 -0.04 13.13
CA SER A 103 -12.96 0.39 13.39
C SER A 103 -13.98 -0.70 13.03
N ARG A 104 -13.74 -1.45 11.95
CA ARG A 104 -14.66 -2.51 11.47
C ARG A 104 -14.50 -3.82 12.20
N SER A 105 -13.27 -4.15 12.61
CA SER A 105 -13.00 -5.39 13.35
C SER A 105 -13.74 -5.46 14.69
N GLN A 106 -14.18 -4.32 15.23
CA GLN A 106 -14.99 -4.24 16.45
C GLN A 106 -16.49 -4.49 16.21
N GLN A 107 -16.94 -4.61 14.95
CA GLN A 107 -18.34 -4.87 14.62
C GLN A 107 -18.67 -6.36 14.68
N GLU A 108 -19.92 -6.70 15.03
CA GLU A 108 -20.37 -8.09 15.18
C GLU A 108 -20.22 -8.95 13.92
N ALA A 109 -20.18 -8.34 12.74
CA ALA A 109 -19.95 -9.04 11.47
C ALA A 109 -18.52 -9.57 11.30
N PHE A 110 -17.55 -9.09 12.09
CA PHE A 110 -16.15 -9.51 12.06
C PHE A 110 -15.56 -9.67 13.47
N PRO A 111 -16.16 -10.45 14.39
CA PRO A 111 -15.76 -10.45 15.78
C PRO A 111 -14.35 -10.98 15.95
N ILE A 112 -13.44 -10.15 16.51
CA ILE A 112 -12.03 -10.56 16.74
C ILE A 112 -11.92 -11.73 17.71
N SER A 113 -12.94 -11.96 18.56
CA SER A 113 -12.99 -13.06 19.53
C SER A 113 -12.91 -14.47 18.90
N HIS A 114 -13.15 -14.61 17.60
CA HIS A 114 -13.02 -15.88 16.87
C HIS A 114 -11.65 -16.07 16.20
N PHE A 115 -10.78 -15.05 16.21
CA PHE A 115 -9.41 -15.22 15.72
C PHE A 115 -8.56 -15.85 16.82
N PRO A 116 -7.90 -16.99 16.56
CA PRO A 116 -6.98 -17.59 17.51
C PRO A 116 -5.92 -16.57 17.97
N ALA A 117 -5.49 -16.63 19.24
CA ALA A 117 -4.52 -15.69 19.82
C ALA A 117 -3.19 -15.55 19.05
N ARG A 118 -2.83 -16.52 18.20
CA ARG A 118 -1.69 -16.45 17.26
C ARG A 118 -1.89 -15.47 16.08
N TYR A 119 -3.13 -15.05 15.84
CA TYR A 119 -3.52 -14.03 14.85
C TYR A 119 -3.87 -12.69 15.53
N SER A 120 -3.46 -12.50 16.79
CA SER A 120 -3.71 -11.32 17.61
C SER A 120 -3.51 -10.04 16.79
N SER A 121 -4.62 -9.33 16.56
CA SER A 121 -4.81 -7.87 16.46
C SER A 121 -3.87 -6.97 15.63
N GLU A 122 -2.71 -7.42 15.20
CA GLU A 122 -1.71 -6.56 14.58
C GLU A 122 -1.69 -6.83 13.08
N TRP A 123 -2.39 -5.97 12.35
CA TRP A 123 -2.12 -5.81 10.93
C TRP A 123 -0.72 -5.21 10.80
N HIS A 124 0.23 -5.99 10.32
CA HIS A 124 1.52 -5.44 9.90
C HIS A 124 1.37 -4.94 8.46
N VAL A 125 1.41 -3.62 8.31
CA VAL A 125 1.44 -2.96 6.99
C VAL A 125 2.88 -2.68 6.63
N GLU A 126 3.31 -3.23 5.50
CA GLU A 126 4.59 -2.92 4.91
C GLU A 126 4.44 -1.83 3.86
N VAL A 127 5.19 -0.75 4.01
CA VAL A 127 5.27 0.32 3.02
C VAL A 127 6.38 0.00 2.03
N HIS A 128 5.98 -0.23 0.78
CA HIS A 128 6.91 -0.52 -0.30
C HIS A 128 7.22 0.73 -1.10
N LEU A 129 8.51 1.03 -1.23
CA LEU A 129 8.99 2.12 -2.08
C LEU A 129 9.73 1.56 -3.29
N ASP A 130 9.38 2.09 -4.47
CA ASP A 130 10.11 1.81 -5.72
C ASP A 130 11.32 2.73 -5.86
N MET A 131 12.29 2.56 -4.97
CA MET A 131 13.54 3.30 -5.01
C MET A 131 14.71 2.31 -5.13
N GLY A 132 15.66 2.57 -6.03
CA GLY A 132 16.88 1.78 -6.14
C GLY A 132 18.02 2.36 -5.30
N GLU A 133 18.88 1.50 -4.74
CA GLU A 133 20.04 1.92 -3.93
C GLU A 133 21.18 2.58 -4.75
N ARG A 134 21.05 2.67 -6.08
CA ARG A 134 22.09 3.17 -6.99
C ARG A 134 21.67 4.51 -7.59
N GLY A 135 22.44 5.58 -7.30
CA GLY A 135 22.29 6.91 -7.92
C GLY A 135 21.96 8.03 -6.92
N GLU A 136 21.49 9.17 -7.44
CA GLU A 136 21.13 10.41 -6.72
C GLU A 136 20.02 10.23 -5.66
N THR A 137 19.35 9.07 -5.66
CA THR A 137 18.27 8.68 -4.74
C THR A 137 18.77 8.31 -3.34
N LYS A 138 20.02 7.81 -3.22
CA LYS A 138 20.55 7.22 -1.97
C LYS A 138 20.55 8.17 -0.77
N GLN A 139 20.75 9.47 -1.02
CA GLN A 139 20.74 10.49 0.05
C GLN A 139 19.34 10.66 0.66
N TRP A 140 18.29 10.58 -0.16
CA TRP A 140 16.91 10.78 0.26
C TRP A 140 16.28 9.51 0.82
N ILE A 141 16.73 8.34 0.36
CA ILE A 141 16.24 7.04 0.85
C ILE A 141 16.31 6.95 2.37
N ARG A 142 17.43 7.37 2.99
CA ARG A 142 17.58 7.32 4.46
C ARG A 142 16.56 8.19 5.20
N GLU A 143 16.32 9.41 4.70
CA GLU A 143 15.36 10.34 5.29
C GLU A 143 13.93 9.78 5.19
N ILE A 144 13.58 9.24 4.03
CA ILE A 144 12.26 8.65 3.77
C ILE A 144 12.04 7.38 4.59
N VAL A 145 13.03 6.50 4.69
CA VAL A 145 13.00 5.30 5.55
C VAL A 145 12.77 5.68 6.99
N ALA A 146 13.59 6.59 7.53
CA ALA A 146 13.46 7.04 8.91
C ALA A 146 12.08 7.68 9.18
N TRP A 147 11.54 8.41 8.20
CA TRP A 147 10.20 8.98 8.31
C TRP A 147 9.11 7.91 8.36
N ILE A 148 9.19 6.87 7.53
CA ILE A 148 8.21 5.77 7.52
C ILE A 148 8.27 4.97 8.81
N GLU A 149 9.47 4.61 9.26
CA GLU A 149 9.69 3.87 10.51
C GLU A 149 9.23 4.68 11.72
N ALA A 150 9.43 6.00 11.74
CA ALA A 150 8.93 6.88 12.78
C ALA A 150 7.39 6.93 12.86
N ASN A 151 6.68 6.56 11.78
CA ASN A 151 5.23 6.39 11.76
C ASN A 151 4.77 4.98 12.15
N GLY A 152 5.69 4.09 12.56
CA GLY A 152 5.37 2.74 13.02
C GLY A 152 5.15 1.72 11.89
N TYR A 153 5.55 2.04 10.65
CA TYR A 153 5.43 1.13 9.51
C TYR A 153 6.78 0.51 9.17
N GLU A 154 6.76 -0.78 8.81
CA GLU A 154 7.92 -1.44 8.22
C GLU A 154 8.09 -0.97 6.78
N VAL A 155 9.31 -0.61 6.38
CA VAL A 155 9.60 -0.17 5.01
C VAL A 155 10.40 -1.22 4.25
N ARG A 156 10.00 -1.49 3.01
CA ARG A 156 10.76 -2.33 2.06
C ARG A 156 11.11 -1.51 0.83
N ILE A 157 12.37 -1.60 0.42
CA ILE A 157 12.93 -0.94 -0.77
C ILE A 157 13.41 -2.03 -1.73
N LYS A 158 13.50 -1.75 -3.04
CA LYS A 158 14.01 -2.73 -4.00
C LYS A 158 15.41 -3.23 -3.58
N PRO A 159 15.67 -4.55 -3.65
CA PRO A 159 14.88 -5.59 -4.32
C PRO A 159 13.71 -6.17 -3.50
N ASP A 160 13.60 -5.86 -2.21
CA ASP A 160 12.64 -6.49 -1.30
C ASP A 160 11.20 -5.99 -1.45
N SER A 161 10.97 -4.93 -2.24
CA SER A 161 9.66 -4.33 -2.48
C SER A 161 8.85 -4.93 -3.66
N TYR A 162 9.31 -6.04 -4.26
CA TYR A 162 8.88 -6.56 -5.57
C TYR A 162 7.35 -6.75 -5.75
N GLY A 163 6.59 -7.07 -4.70
CA GLY A 163 5.13 -7.29 -4.78
C GLY A 163 4.34 -6.05 -5.19
N ALA A 164 4.43 -4.97 -4.40
CA ALA A 164 3.72 -3.71 -4.65
C ALA A 164 4.23 -2.99 -5.89
N SER A 165 5.55 -2.94 -6.09
CA SER A 165 6.13 -2.31 -7.28
C SER A 165 5.65 -2.99 -8.56
N THR A 166 5.57 -4.33 -8.61
CA THR A 166 5.08 -5.04 -9.82
C THR A 166 3.61 -4.74 -10.13
N VAL A 167 2.76 -4.60 -9.11
CA VAL A 167 1.36 -4.23 -9.32
C VAL A 167 1.28 -2.77 -9.76
N ALA A 168 1.96 -1.85 -9.08
CA ALA A 168 1.94 -0.43 -9.44
C ALA A 168 2.47 -0.20 -10.87
N ASP A 169 3.59 -0.84 -11.23
CA ASP A 169 4.20 -0.82 -12.58
C ASP A 169 3.21 -1.20 -13.70
N ARG A 170 2.29 -2.13 -13.43
CA ARG A 170 1.28 -2.56 -14.41
C ARG A 170 0.27 -1.45 -14.72
N TYR A 171 -0.02 -0.60 -13.74
CA TYR A 171 -1.05 0.44 -13.84
C TYR A 171 -0.48 1.85 -14.07
N THR A 172 0.84 2.05 -13.92
CA THR A 172 1.50 3.30 -14.30
C THR A 172 1.71 3.40 -15.82
N LYS A 173 2.13 2.29 -16.47
CA LYS A 173 2.57 2.27 -17.88
C LYS A 173 1.46 2.35 -18.94
N HIS A 174 0.19 2.47 -18.53
CA HIS A 174 -0.99 2.51 -19.41
C HIS A 174 -2.05 3.51 -18.94
#